data_AF-A0A8T5QBU6-F1
#
_entry.id   AF-A0A8T5QBU6-F1
#
_cell.length_a   1.000
_cell.length_b   1.000
_cell.length_c   1.000
_cell.angle_alpha   90.00
_cell.angle_beta   90.00
_cell.angle_gamma   90.00
#
_symmetry.space_group_name_H-M   'P 1'
#
loop_
_entity.id
_entity.type
_entity.pdbx_description
1 polymer ?
#
loop_
_entity_poly.entity_id
_entity_poly.type
_entity_poly.pdbx_seq_one_letter_code
_entity_poly.pdbx_strand_id
1 'polypeptide(L)'
;MKIKILTKEGTEKGSLDLPTQFNEIVRTDLIRRAVSSLQSIKRQKYGADPEAGMKVSARISKRRRDYRGSYGHGISRTPRKVLSRRGTQFNWQGALAPNTVGGRRAHPPKAEKEWKQDINKKERRKAIRSALAATINKELAEKRGHLVSEKYPCILESSIESLDKTKQFVDLLKKIGFEKEVERINKKTIRAGKGKLRGRKYRKKKGPLIVISKECKLEKSARNVPGIDVVKVSALNAELLAPGAIPGRITIFTQAALEKLDKEKLFM
;
A
#
# COMPACT_ATOMS: atom_id res chain seq x y z
N MET A 1 -6.09 30.81 0.03
CA MET A 1 -4.66 30.88 0.44
C MET A 1 -3.82 31.03 -0.82
N LYS A 2 -2.86 31.97 -0.83
CA LYS A 2 -1.93 32.18 -1.95
C LYS A 2 -0.66 31.37 -1.75
N ILE A 3 -0.23 30.64 -2.78
CA ILE A 3 1.03 29.89 -2.77
C ILE A 3 1.94 30.40 -3.89
N LYS A 4 3.24 30.42 -3.61
CA LYS A 4 4.28 30.88 -4.52
C LYS A 4 4.54 29.86 -5.64
N ILE A 5 4.70 30.36 -6.86
CA ILE A 5 5.10 29.59 -8.04
C ILE A 5 6.63 29.68 -8.18
N LEU A 6 7.28 28.52 -8.29
CA LEU A 6 8.71 28.39 -8.51
C LEU A 6 9.01 28.03 -9.97
N THR A 7 10.02 28.68 -10.53
CA THR A 7 10.59 28.38 -11.85
C THR A 7 11.52 27.16 -11.80
N LYS A 8 12.05 26.77 -12.97
CA LYS A 8 13.10 25.75 -13.09
C LYS A 8 14.37 26.06 -12.30
N GLU A 9 14.62 27.34 -12.01
CA GLU A 9 15.80 27.80 -11.28
C GLU A 9 15.56 27.89 -9.77
N GLY A 10 14.33 27.69 -9.31
CA GLY A 10 13.97 27.82 -7.89
C GLY A 10 13.74 29.25 -7.44
N THR A 11 13.58 30.18 -8.40
CA THR A 11 13.17 31.58 -8.19
C THR A 11 11.65 31.71 -8.19
N GLU A 12 11.15 32.73 -7.50
CA GLU A 12 9.71 33.02 -7.39
C GLU A 12 9.23 33.77 -8.64
N LYS A 13 8.26 33.20 -9.37
CA LYS A 13 7.67 33.82 -10.58
C LYS A 13 6.39 34.61 -10.28
N GLY A 14 5.66 34.20 -9.24
CA GLY A 14 4.36 34.79 -8.90
C GLY A 14 3.65 34.01 -7.80
N SER A 15 2.38 34.34 -7.56
CA SER A 15 1.52 33.64 -6.60
C SER A 15 0.21 33.19 -7.25
N LEU A 16 -0.32 32.04 -6.83
CA LEU A 16 -1.59 31.48 -7.30
C LEU A 16 -2.51 31.24 -6.10
N ASP A 17 -3.79 31.56 -6.28
CA ASP A 17 -4.83 31.20 -5.31
C ASP A 17 -5.17 29.71 -5.41
N LEU A 18 -5.24 29.07 -4.24
CA LEU A 18 -5.57 27.65 -4.16
C LEU A 18 -7.07 27.38 -4.42
N PRO A 19 -7.39 26.30 -5.13
CA PRO A 19 -8.77 25.84 -5.31
C PRO A 19 -9.49 25.51 -4.00
N THR A 20 -10.83 25.57 -4.02
CA THR A 20 -11.70 25.34 -2.85
C THR A 20 -11.49 23.99 -2.16
N GLN A 21 -11.02 22.98 -2.88
CA GLN A 21 -10.76 21.62 -2.40
C GLN A 21 -9.73 21.55 -1.27
N PHE A 22 -8.86 22.56 -1.17
CA PHE A 22 -7.82 22.65 -0.15
C PHE A 22 -8.30 23.27 1.17
N ASN A 23 -9.50 23.85 1.21
CA ASN A 23 -10.07 24.46 2.42
C ASN A 23 -10.80 23.45 3.33
N GLU A 24 -10.83 22.16 2.96
CA GLU A 24 -11.51 21.13 3.75
C GLU A 24 -10.78 20.84 5.07
N ILE A 25 -11.53 20.52 6.12
CA ILE A 25 -10.97 20.12 7.41
C ILE A 25 -10.24 18.76 7.26
N VAL A 26 -9.05 18.67 7.86
CA VAL A 26 -8.25 17.44 7.85
C VAL A 26 -8.90 16.38 8.77
N ARG A 27 -9.51 15.37 8.15
CA ARG A 27 -10.20 14.24 8.76
C ARG A 27 -9.43 12.93 8.56
N THR A 28 -8.68 12.52 9.57
CA THR A 28 -7.85 11.30 9.55
C THR A 28 -8.66 10.02 9.48
N ASP A 29 -9.88 10.01 10.03
CA ASP A 29 -10.83 8.90 10.01
C ASP A 29 -11.23 8.52 8.57
N LEU A 30 -11.64 9.50 7.77
CA LEU A 30 -12.05 9.31 6.37
C LEU A 30 -10.87 8.88 5.50
N ILE A 31 -9.70 9.50 5.71
CA ILE A 31 -8.46 9.13 5.02
C ILE A 31 -8.12 7.66 5.31
N ARG A 32 -8.19 7.24 6.58
CA ARG A 32 -7.87 5.86 6.98
C ARG A 32 -8.82 4.84 6.36
N ARG A 33 -10.12 5.12 6.32
CA ARG A 33 -11.11 4.26 5.65
C ARG A 33 -10.84 4.14 4.15
N ALA A 34 -10.63 5.27 3.48
CA ALA A 34 -10.33 5.28 2.05
C ALA A 34 -9.05 4.52 1.70
N VAL A 35 -7.98 4.71 2.49
CA VAL A 35 -6.71 3.97 2.30
C VAL A 35 -6.87 2.48 2.55
N SER A 36 -7.62 2.09 3.59
CA SER A 36 -7.87 0.68 3.90
C SER A 36 -8.64 -0.02 2.77
N SER A 37 -9.68 0.65 2.25
CA SER A 37 -10.43 0.18 1.08
C SER A 37 -9.52 -0.01 -0.15
N LEU A 38 -8.68 0.98 -0.49
CA LEU A 38 -7.73 0.88 -1.60
C LEU A 38 -6.72 -0.26 -1.44
N GLN A 39 -6.20 -0.46 -0.22
CA GLN A 39 -5.26 -1.55 0.08
C GLN A 39 -5.94 -2.92 0.04
N SER A 40 -7.22 -2.99 0.43
CA SER A 40 -8.02 -4.21 0.38
C SER A 40 -8.24 -4.69 -1.06
N ILE A 41 -8.49 -3.75 -1.98
CA ILE A 41 -8.66 -4.02 -3.42
C ILE A 41 -7.37 -4.55 -4.05
N LYS A 42 -6.21 -4.02 -3.65
CA LYS A 42 -4.89 -4.43 -4.17
C LYS A 42 -4.43 -5.81 -3.67
N ARG A 43 -5.16 -6.42 -2.73
CA ARG A 43 -4.76 -7.68 -2.11
C ARG A 43 -5.02 -8.85 -3.05
N GLN A 44 -3.98 -9.62 -3.37
CA GLN A 44 -4.12 -10.87 -4.11
C GLN A 44 -4.83 -11.93 -3.26
N LYS A 45 -5.81 -12.61 -3.86
CA LYS A 45 -6.48 -13.77 -3.25
C LYS A 45 -5.46 -14.88 -3.01
N TYR A 46 -5.54 -15.53 -1.86
CA TYR A 46 -4.71 -16.67 -1.49
C TYR A 46 -5.54 -17.66 -0.70
N GLY A 47 -5.23 -18.93 -0.82
CA GLY A 47 -5.87 -20.00 -0.08
C GLY A 47 -4.98 -21.23 0.01
N ALA A 48 -5.34 -22.16 0.89
CA ALA A 48 -4.79 -23.50 0.86
C ALA A 48 -5.53 -24.35 -0.18
N ASP A 49 -4.90 -25.41 -0.68
CA ASP A 49 -5.58 -26.47 -1.42
C ASP A 49 -6.78 -26.99 -0.58
N PRO A 50 -8.02 -27.02 -1.11
CA PRO A 50 -9.20 -27.50 -0.40
C PRO A 50 -9.04 -28.88 0.23
N GLU A 51 -8.22 -29.75 -0.37
CA GLU A 51 -7.97 -31.12 0.09
C GLU A 51 -6.67 -31.27 0.90
N ALA A 52 -6.01 -30.16 1.25
CA ALA A 52 -4.76 -30.18 2.01
C ALA A 52 -4.91 -30.92 3.34
N GLY A 53 -4.11 -31.97 3.54
CA GLY A 53 -4.15 -32.82 4.73
C GLY A 53 -5.35 -33.77 4.80
N MET A 54 -6.14 -33.87 3.71
CA MET A 54 -7.28 -34.77 3.56
C MET A 54 -7.07 -35.87 2.50
N LYS A 55 -6.00 -35.79 1.70
CA LYS A 55 -5.58 -36.79 0.69
C LYS A 55 -4.99 -38.06 1.32
N VAL A 56 -5.68 -38.64 2.30
CA VAL A 56 -5.25 -39.83 3.05
C VAL A 56 -6.46 -40.69 3.43
N SER A 57 -6.33 -42.01 3.28
CA SER A 57 -7.32 -42.94 3.81
C SER A 57 -7.06 -43.16 5.30
N ALA A 58 -7.86 -42.50 6.14
CA ALA A 58 -7.80 -42.63 7.58
C ALA A 58 -9.16 -43.03 8.13
N ARG A 59 -9.27 -44.26 8.61
CA ARG A 59 -10.46 -44.81 9.25
C ARG A 59 -10.06 -45.48 10.54
N ILE A 60 -10.70 -45.10 11.63
CA ILE A 60 -10.55 -45.74 12.93
C ILE A 60 -11.94 -46.04 13.48
N SER A 61 -12.18 -47.30 13.86
CA SER A 61 -13.46 -47.63 14.50
C SER A 61 -13.45 -47.18 15.95
N LYS A 62 -14.59 -46.62 16.39
CA LYS A 62 -14.84 -46.27 17.80
C LYS A 62 -15.70 -47.32 18.50
N ARG A 63 -16.13 -48.35 17.76
CA ARG A 63 -16.95 -49.44 18.28
C ARG A 63 -16.09 -50.40 19.11
N ARG A 64 -16.67 -50.93 20.17
CA ARG A 64 -16.02 -51.91 21.05
C ARG A 64 -15.79 -53.22 20.29
N ARG A 65 -14.59 -53.80 20.41
CA ARG A 65 -14.18 -55.08 19.78
C ARG A 65 -14.30 -55.11 18.25
N ASP A 66 -14.28 -53.94 17.61
CA ASP A 66 -14.32 -53.85 16.15
C ASP A 66 -12.91 -53.89 15.55
N TYR A 67 -12.79 -54.44 14.34
CA TYR A 67 -11.51 -54.51 13.64
C TYR A 67 -10.99 -53.10 13.34
N ARG A 68 -9.70 -52.87 13.62
CA ARG A 68 -9.06 -51.54 13.55
C ARG A 68 -9.79 -50.50 14.42
N GLY A 69 -10.24 -50.95 15.59
CA GLY A 69 -10.83 -50.12 16.63
C GLY A 69 -9.79 -49.39 17.48
N SER A 70 -10.24 -48.34 18.16
CA SER A 70 -9.44 -47.59 19.15
C SER A 70 -9.62 -48.08 20.58
N TYR A 71 -10.61 -48.95 20.83
CA TYR A 71 -10.97 -49.41 22.17
C TYR A 71 -9.98 -50.47 22.68
N GLY A 72 -9.56 -50.36 23.95
CA GLY A 72 -8.70 -51.35 24.60
C GLY A 72 -7.21 -51.27 24.26
N HIS A 73 -6.80 -50.29 23.44
CA HIS A 73 -5.41 -50.13 23.01
C HIS A 73 -4.65 -48.97 23.71
N GLY A 74 -5.28 -48.27 24.67
CA GLY A 74 -4.64 -47.14 25.37
C GLY A 74 -4.30 -45.94 24.46
N ILE A 75 -4.90 -45.86 23.27
CA ILE A 75 -4.65 -44.80 22.29
C ILE A 75 -5.81 -43.81 22.17
N SER A 76 -5.51 -42.59 21.71
CA SER A 76 -6.53 -41.59 21.38
C SER A 76 -7.40 -42.01 20.19
N ARG A 77 -8.66 -41.53 20.18
CA ARG A 77 -9.67 -41.78 19.14
C ARG A 77 -9.51 -40.89 17.88
N THR A 78 -8.32 -40.32 17.67
CA THR A 78 -8.04 -39.52 16.46
C THR A 78 -8.07 -40.40 15.22
N PRO A 79 -8.49 -39.87 14.06
CA PRO A 79 -8.40 -40.61 12.80
C PRO A 79 -6.94 -40.99 12.53
N ARG A 80 -6.71 -42.23 12.10
CA ARG A 80 -5.37 -42.77 11.85
C ARG A 80 -5.30 -43.35 10.44
N LYS A 81 -4.22 -43.06 9.73
CA LYS A 81 -3.89 -43.72 8.46
C LYS A 81 -3.09 -44.98 8.73
N VAL A 82 -3.31 -45.99 7.90
CA VAL A 82 -2.65 -47.29 8.00
C VAL A 82 -1.41 -47.28 7.10
N LEU A 83 -0.22 -47.45 7.67
CA LEU A 83 1.04 -47.47 6.91
C LEU A 83 1.42 -48.87 6.42
N SER A 84 0.98 -49.93 7.11
CA SER A 84 1.26 -51.33 6.76
C SER A 84 0.00 -52.07 6.29
N ARG A 85 0.09 -52.75 5.15
CA ARG A 85 -0.99 -53.62 4.63
C ARG A 85 -0.98 -55.03 5.24
N ARG A 86 0.13 -55.45 5.84
CA ARG A 86 0.36 -56.78 6.45
C ARG A 86 0.85 -56.63 7.89
N GLY A 87 0.55 -57.61 8.74
CA GLY A 87 0.91 -57.64 10.17
C GLY A 87 -0.24 -57.28 11.12
N THR A 88 -0.13 -57.72 12.37
CA THR A 88 -1.09 -57.45 13.47
C THR A 88 -0.85 -56.08 14.12
N GLN A 89 0.39 -55.61 14.12
CA GLN A 89 0.76 -54.25 14.51
C GLN A 89 0.55 -53.32 13.32
N PHE A 90 -0.62 -52.68 13.28
CA PHE A 90 -0.86 -51.63 12.30
C PHE A 90 -0.03 -50.40 12.69
N ASN A 91 0.97 -50.05 11.87
CA ASN A 91 1.67 -48.79 12.03
C ASN A 91 0.70 -47.64 11.75
N TRP A 92 0.15 -47.06 12.82
CA TRP A 92 -0.91 -46.07 12.77
C TRP A 92 -0.39 -44.67 13.08
N GLN A 93 -0.52 -43.77 12.11
CA GLN A 93 -0.20 -42.37 12.30
C GLN A 93 -1.50 -41.55 12.33
N GLY A 94 -1.62 -40.64 13.30
CA GLY A 94 -2.72 -39.67 13.33
C GLY A 94 -2.76 -38.86 12.04
N ALA A 95 -3.95 -38.70 11.47
CA ALA A 95 -4.17 -38.03 10.20
C ALA A 95 -5.53 -37.32 10.20
N LEU A 96 -5.83 -36.54 9.16
CA LEU A 96 -7.06 -35.74 8.95
C LEU A 96 -7.35 -34.65 9.99
N ALA A 97 -6.98 -34.83 11.26
CA ALA A 97 -7.30 -33.92 12.33
C ALA A 97 -6.29 -32.76 12.42
N PRO A 98 -6.71 -31.56 12.82
CA PRO A 98 -5.86 -30.37 12.82
C PRO A 98 -4.74 -30.38 13.85
N ASN A 99 -4.88 -31.18 14.90
CA ASN A 99 -3.85 -31.41 15.90
C ASN A 99 -2.79 -32.44 15.47
N THR A 100 -2.96 -33.09 14.31
CA THR A 100 -2.03 -34.12 13.82
C THR A 100 -1.05 -33.56 12.80
N VAL A 101 0.19 -34.04 12.82
CA VAL A 101 1.22 -33.66 11.83
C VAL A 101 0.78 -34.14 10.45
N GLY A 102 0.68 -33.22 9.49
CA GLY A 102 0.20 -33.52 8.13
C GLY A 102 -1.33 -33.67 8.00
N GLY A 103 -2.09 -33.44 9.07
CA GLY A 103 -3.55 -33.36 9.01
C GLY A 103 -4.05 -32.02 8.45
N ARG A 104 -5.37 -31.91 8.22
CA ARG A 104 -5.98 -30.69 7.67
C ARG A 104 -5.87 -29.54 8.66
N ARG A 105 -5.57 -28.32 8.19
CA ARG A 105 -5.61 -27.14 9.06
C ARG A 105 -7.07 -26.81 9.44
N ALA A 106 -7.32 -26.42 10.69
CA ALA A 106 -8.62 -25.89 11.10
C ALA A 106 -8.84 -24.50 10.46
N HIS A 107 -9.97 -24.32 9.76
CA HIS A 107 -10.35 -23.09 9.05
C HIS A 107 -9.20 -22.49 8.20
N PRO A 108 -8.71 -23.21 7.17
CA PRO A 108 -7.64 -22.69 6.33
C PRO A 108 -8.11 -21.45 5.55
N PRO A 109 -7.18 -20.58 5.12
CA PRO A 109 -7.54 -19.45 4.25
C PRO A 109 -8.16 -19.99 2.96
N LYS A 110 -9.33 -19.44 2.59
CA LYS A 110 -10.03 -19.77 1.36
C LYS A 110 -9.72 -18.73 0.29
N ALA A 111 -9.43 -19.18 -0.93
CA ALA A 111 -9.23 -18.29 -2.07
C ALA A 111 -10.52 -17.50 -2.42
N GLU A 112 -11.67 -18.08 -2.14
CA GLU A 112 -13.01 -17.49 -2.33
C GLU A 112 -13.28 -16.29 -1.43
N LYS A 113 -12.51 -16.09 -0.34
CA LYS A 113 -12.76 -15.00 0.60
C LYS A 113 -12.74 -13.65 -0.10
N GLU A 114 -13.82 -12.89 0.07
CA GLU A 114 -13.90 -11.51 -0.38
C GLU A 114 -13.09 -10.61 0.54
N TRP A 115 -12.05 -9.99 -0.03
CA TRP A 115 -11.19 -9.04 0.69
C TRP A 115 -11.55 -7.59 0.41
N LYS A 116 -12.27 -7.32 -0.67
CA LYS A 116 -12.61 -5.99 -1.14
C LYS A 116 -13.54 -5.31 -0.13
N GLN A 117 -13.13 -4.15 0.35
CA GLN A 117 -13.98 -3.27 1.15
C GLN A 117 -14.40 -2.11 0.26
N ASP A 118 -15.69 -2.02 -0.02
CA ASP A 118 -16.24 -0.93 -0.82
C ASP A 118 -16.45 0.33 0.02
N ILE A 119 -16.34 1.49 -0.63
CA ILE A 119 -16.48 2.81 -0.01
C ILE A 119 -17.39 3.68 -0.87
N ASN A 120 -18.22 4.48 -0.21
CA ASN A 120 -19.12 5.40 -0.88
C ASN A 120 -18.34 6.43 -1.72
N LYS A 121 -18.86 6.76 -2.90
CA LYS A 121 -18.22 7.73 -3.81
C LYS A 121 -18.02 9.09 -3.14
N LYS A 122 -19.02 9.58 -2.38
CA LYS A 122 -18.97 10.85 -1.64
C LYS A 122 -17.90 10.83 -0.54
N GLU A 123 -17.84 9.73 0.23
CA GLU A 123 -16.84 9.54 1.29
C GLU A 123 -15.42 9.50 0.70
N ARG A 124 -15.23 8.77 -0.41
CA ARG A 124 -13.96 8.71 -1.14
C ARG A 124 -13.49 10.08 -1.62
N ARG A 125 -14.39 10.88 -2.22
CA ARG A 125 -14.07 12.25 -2.67
C ARG A 125 -13.70 13.16 -1.50
N LYS A 126 -14.46 13.10 -0.40
CA LYS A 126 -14.17 13.86 0.81
C LYS A 126 -12.83 13.48 1.45
N ALA A 127 -12.48 12.19 1.45
CA ALA A 127 -11.18 11.72 1.91
C ALA A 127 -10.02 12.26 1.06
N ILE A 128 -10.19 12.37 -0.26
CA ILE A 128 -9.19 12.97 -1.15
C ILE A 128 -9.03 14.47 -0.85
N ARG A 129 -10.13 15.22 -0.74
CA ARG A 129 -10.10 16.65 -0.35
C ARG A 129 -9.42 16.88 0.99
N SER A 130 -9.79 16.09 2.00
CA SER A 130 -9.15 16.13 3.30
C SER A 130 -7.65 15.80 3.24
N ALA A 131 -7.23 14.86 2.39
CA ALA A 131 -5.82 14.55 2.21
C ALA A 131 -5.07 15.65 1.46
N LEU A 132 -5.70 16.34 0.51
CA LEU A 132 -5.16 17.50 -0.20
C LEU A 132 -4.94 18.68 0.75
N ALA A 133 -5.93 19.00 1.59
CA ALA A 133 -5.79 20.06 2.59
C ALA A 133 -4.59 19.79 3.53
N ALA A 134 -4.37 18.54 3.91
CA ALA A 134 -3.27 18.17 4.78
C ALA A 134 -1.88 18.29 4.15
N THR A 135 -1.77 18.32 2.82
CA THR A 135 -0.46 18.39 2.17
C THR A 135 0.12 19.80 2.18
N ILE A 136 -0.73 20.83 2.22
CA ILE A 136 -0.29 22.24 2.35
C ILE A 136 0.32 22.52 3.72
N ASN A 137 -0.16 21.84 4.76
CA ASN A 137 0.31 22.09 6.12
C ASN A 137 1.72 21.50 6.34
N LYS A 138 2.70 22.40 6.50
CA LYS A 138 4.10 22.07 6.76
C LYS A 138 4.30 21.22 8.02
N GLU A 139 3.59 21.55 9.11
CA GLU A 139 3.70 20.82 10.38
C GLU A 139 3.30 19.35 10.24
N LEU A 140 2.25 19.07 9.46
CA LEU A 140 1.80 17.68 9.23
C LEU A 140 2.83 16.89 8.41
N ALA A 141 3.50 17.55 7.45
CA ALA A 141 4.56 16.92 6.67
C ALA A 141 5.80 16.60 7.51
N GLU A 142 6.18 17.49 8.43
CA GLU A 142 7.27 17.28 9.37
C GLU A 142 6.94 16.19 10.41
N LYS A 143 5.71 16.20 10.98
CA LYS A 143 5.22 15.16 11.89
C LYS A 143 5.25 13.75 11.26
N ARG A 144 5.05 13.65 9.95
CA ARG A 144 5.18 12.40 9.18
C ARG A 144 6.64 11.94 9.03
N GLY A 145 7.62 12.83 9.26
CA GLY A 145 9.05 12.57 9.20
C GLY A 145 9.69 12.91 7.85
N HIS A 146 9.09 13.81 7.07
CA HIS A 146 9.71 14.39 5.89
C HIS A 146 10.67 15.51 6.29
N LEU A 147 11.78 15.65 5.55
CA LEU A 147 12.69 16.79 5.69
C LEU A 147 12.23 17.89 4.75
N VAL A 148 11.42 18.80 5.28
CA VAL A 148 10.74 19.82 4.48
C VAL A 148 11.66 21.03 4.28
N SER A 149 11.68 21.59 3.07
CA SER A 149 12.39 22.85 2.77
C SER A 149 11.61 24.05 3.31
N GLU A 150 12.28 25.16 3.58
CA GLU A 150 11.66 26.42 4.00
C GLU A 150 10.67 26.94 2.96
N LYS A 151 10.91 26.67 1.67
CA LYS A 151 10.07 27.10 0.55
C LYS A 151 8.75 26.31 0.40
N TYR A 152 8.46 25.34 1.27
CA TYR A 152 7.24 24.53 1.20
C TYR A 152 6.11 25.14 2.03
N PRO A 153 4.86 25.17 1.53
CA PRO A 153 4.35 24.61 0.29
C PRO A 153 4.68 25.44 -0.96
N CYS A 154 4.98 24.79 -2.09
CA CYS A 154 5.31 25.44 -3.37
C CYS A 154 4.57 24.82 -4.55
N ILE A 155 4.37 25.64 -5.59
CA ILE A 155 3.83 25.23 -6.89
C ILE A 155 4.95 25.33 -7.93
N LEU A 156 4.98 24.39 -8.87
CA LEU A 156 5.93 24.37 -9.98
C LEU A 156 5.32 24.96 -11.24
N GLU A 157 6.10 25.74 -11.98
CA GLU A 157 5.70 26.22 -13.30
C GLU A 157 5.35 25.06 -14.26
N SER A 158 4.37 25.30 -15.14
CA SER A 158 3.95 24.34 -16.18
C SER A 158 5.08 23.89 -17.12
N SER A 159 6.11 24.73 -17.30
CA SER A 159 7.30 24.45 -18.11
C SER A 159 8.12 23.24 -17.63
N ILE A 160 7.93 22.79 -16.39
CA ILE A 160 8.63 21.65 -15.77
C ILE A 160 8.10 20.31 -16.29
N GLU A 161 6.87 20.27 -16.79
CA GLU A 161 6.27 19.06 -17.36
C GLU A 161 7.06 18.54 -18.59
N SER A 162 7.80 19.42 -19.28
CA SER A 162 8.61 19.10 -20.45
C SER A 162 10.03 18.61 -20.14
N LEU A 163 10.35 18.26 -18.89
CA LEU A 163 11.70 17.77 -18.52
C LEU A 163 11.91 16.30 -18.88
N ASP A 164 12.87 16.07 -19.77
CA ASP A 164 13.12 14.76 -20.37
C ASP A 164 14.19 13.96 -19.62
N LYS A 165 15.20 14.65 -19.09
CA LYS A 165 16.38 14.01 -18.47
C LYS A 165 16.22 13.93 -16.95
N THR A 166 16.51 12.75 -16.39
CA THR A 166 16.53 12.49 -14.94
C THR A 166 17.48 13.44 -14.19
N LYS A 167 18.65 13.74 -14.77
CA LYS A 167 19.64 14.65 -14.20
C LYS A 167 19.05 16.05 -13.97
N GLN A 168 18.40 16.61 -14.98
CA GLN A 168 17.76 17.92 -14.90
C GLN A 168 16.67 17.96 -13.82
N PHE A 169 15.93 16.86 -13.67
CA PHE A 169 14.92 16.73 -12.63
C PHE A 169 15.51 16.66 -11.21
N VAL A 170 16.65 15.97 -11.03
CA VAL A 170 17.38 15.97 -9.73
C VAL A 170 17.93 17.36 -9.42
N ASP A 171 18.49 18.06 -10.42
CA ASP A 171 19.01 19.42 -10.26
C ASP A 171 17.90 20.39 -9.85
N LEU A 172 16.70 20.25 -10.43
CA LEU A 172 15.51 21.00 -10.04
C LEU A 172 15.15 20.79 -8.55
N LEU A 173 15.11 19.54 -8.08
CA LEU A 173 14.80 19.24 -6.68
C LEU A 173 15.83 19.84 -5.71
N LYS A 174 17.11 19.86 -6.10
CA LYS A 174 18.16 20.52 -5.32
C LYS A 174 17.94 22.02 -5.23
N LYS A 175 17.63 22.69 -6.34
CA LYS A 175 17.33 24.14 -6.38
C LYS A 175 16.10 24.55 -5.56
N ILE A 176 15.10 23.68 -5.48
CA ILE A 176 13.90 23.89 -4.63
C ILE A 176 14.21 23.65 -3.14
N GLY A 177 15.35 23.01 -2.83
CA GLY A 177 15.80 22.73 -1.46
C GLY A 177 15.36 21.38 -0.91
N PHE A 178 14.99 20.43 -1.77
CA PHE A 178 14.62 19.07 -1.37
C PHE A 178 15.80 18.08 -1.35
N GLU A 179 17.04 18.57 -1.38
CA GLU A 179 18.24 17.73 -1.40
C GLU A 179 18.30 16.75 -0.21
N LYS A 180 18.10 17.26 1.02
CA LYS A 180 18.05 16.44 2.24
C LYS A 180 16.97 15.36 2.19
N GLU A 181 15.82 15.67 1.58
CA GLU A 181 14.73 14.72 1.42
C GLU A 181 15.08 13.63 0.40
N VAL A 182 15.71 13.98 -0.72
CA VAL A 182 16.20 13.02 -1.72
C VAL A 182 17.23 12.07 -1.11
N GLU A 183 18.18 12.58 -0.32
CA GLU A 183 19.16 11.76 0.42
C GLU A 183 18.48 10.80 1.40
N ARG A 184 17.47 11.28 2.13
CA ARG A 184 16.69 10.47 3.08
C ARG A 184 16.04 9.28 2.37
N ILE A 185 15.52 9.49 1.16
CA ILE A 185 14.78 8.47 0.39
C ILE A 185 15.71 7.50 -0.34
N ASN A 186 16.88 7.96 -0.77
CA ASN A 186 17.85 7.11 -1.46
C ASN A 186 18.35 5.94 -0.60
N LYS A 187 18.35 6.11 0.74
CA LYS A 187 18.68 5.05 1.70
C LYS A 187 17.65 3.90 1.63
N LYS A 188 18.11 2.72 1.16
CA LYS A 188 17.35 1.47 1.16
C LYS A 188 17.75 0.59 2.33
N THR A 189 16.77 -0.04 2.99
CA THR A 189 17.04 -1.03 4.04
C THR A 189 16.49 -2.40 3.66
N ILE A 190 17.09 -3.46 4.19
CA ILE A 190 16.58 -4.81 4.00
C ILE A 190 15.36 -5.00 4.92
N ARG A 191 14.24 -5.45 4.35
CA ARG A 191 12.99 -5.70 5.09
C ARG A 191 13.22 -6.79 6.14
N ALA A 192 12.69 -6.62 7.35
CA ALA A 192 12.69 -7.67 8.37
C ALA A 192 11.66 -8.77 8.06
N GLY A 193 11.91 -10.00 8.52
CA GLY A 193 11.00 -11.15 8.42
C GLY A 193 10.96 -11.86 7.05
N LYS A 194 9.97 -12.75 6.88
CA LYS A 194 9.85 -13.67 5.72
C LYS A 194 9.48 -12.99 4.40
N GLY A 195 9.16 -11.70 4.41
CA GLY A 195 8.85 -10.94 3.19
C GLY A 195 10.04 -10.83 2.21
N LYS A 196 11.27 -11.00 2.72
CA LYS A 196 12.49 -11.03 1.91
C LYS A 196 12.46 -12.13 0.84
N LEU A 197 11.94 -13.31 1.23
CA LEU A 197 11.83 -14.48 0.36
C LEU A 197 10.71 -14.37 -0.68
N ARG A 198 9.78 -13.41 -0.51
CA ARG A 198 8.60 -13.24 -1.38
C ARG A 198 8.77 -12.07 -2.36
N GLY A 199 10.00 -11.82 -2.82
CA GLY A 199 10.32 -10.73 -3.75
C GLY A 199 10.28 -9.31 -3.17
N ARG A 200 10.09 -9.14 -1.85
CA ARG A 200 9.98 -7.82 -1.18
C ARG A 200 11.18 -7.52 -0.27
N LYS A 201 12.40 -7.82 -0.76
CA LYS A 201 13.66 -7.73 0.00
C LYS A 201 13.98 -6.32 0.50
N TYR A 202 13.77 -5.29 -0.31
CA TYR A 202 14.12 -3.92 0.05
C TYR A 202 12.90 -3.11 0.51
N ARG A 203 13.10 -2.24 1.51
CA ARG A 203 12.18 -1.18 1.91
C ARG A 203 12.80 0.15 1.52
N LYS A 204 12.03 0.96 0.79
CA LYS A 204 12.36 2.35 0.43
C LYS A 204 11.39 3.28 1.16
N LYS A 205 11.84 4.49 1.49
CA LYS A 205 10.95 5.51 2.05
C LYS A 205 10.08 6.12 0.94
N LYS A 206 8.94 6.68 1.32
CA LYS A 206 8.09 7.46 0.42
C LYS A 206 8.47 8.93 0.53
N GLY A 207 8.71 9.55 -0.61
CA GLY A 207 9.13 10.93 -0.75
C GLY A 207 8.06 11.84 -1.33
N PRO A 208 8.48 12.95 -1.95
CA PRO A 208 7.59 13.87 -2.65
C PRO A 208 6.71 13.16 -3.68
N LEU A 209 5.46 13.61 -3.77
CA LEU A 209 4.56 13.30 -4.87
C LEU A 209 4.51 14.51 -5.80
N ILE A 210 4.72 14.32 -7.09
CA ILE A 210 4.55 15.38 -8.09
C ILE A 210 3.24 15.16 -8.80
N VAL A 211 2.43 16.22 -8.85
CA VAL A 211 1.12 16.19 -9.49
C VAL A 211 1.16 17.00 -10.78
N ILE A 212 0.86 16.33 -11.90
CA ILE A 212 0.91 16.88 -13.26
C ILE A 212 -0.47 16.96 -13.91
N SER A 213 -0.63 17.85 -14.88
CA SER A 213 -1.92 18.07 -15.57
C SER A 213 -2.29 16.98 -16.59
N LYS A 214 -1.29 16.50 -17.36
CA LYS A 214 -1.41 15.57 -18.48
C LYS A 214 -0.24 14.58 -18.52
N GLU A 215 -0.27 13.61 -19.44
CA GLU A 215 0.89 12.74 -19.68
C GLU A 215 2.05 13.54 -20.24
N CYS A 216 3.17 13.51 -19.50
CA CYS A 216 4.30 14.38 -19.76
C CYS A 216 5.61 13.60 -19.63
N LYS A 217 6.66 14.08 -20.29
CA LYS A 217 7.98 13.46 -20.27
C LYS A 217 8.60 13.45 -18.87
N LEU A 218 8.14 14.35 -17.99
CA LEU A 218 8.47 14.36 -16.56
C LEU A 218 8.19 13.02 -15.85
N GLU A 219 7.15 12.28 -16.26
CA GLU A 219 6.84 10.97 -15.66
C GLU A 219 7.97 9.96 -15.91
N LYS A 220 8.57 10.01 -17.11
CA LYS A 220 9.72 9.15 -17.46
C LYS A 220 10.99 9.59 -16.72
N SER A 221 11.24 10.89 -16.60
CA SER A 221 12.45 11.41 -15.94
C SER A 221 12.42 11.24 -14.42
N ALA A 222 11.26 11.30 -13.78
CA ALA A 222 11.13 11.10 -12.34
C ALA A 222 11.09 9.61 -11.92
N ARG A 223 10.67 8.70 -12.80
CA ARG A 223 10.44 7.27 -12.48
C ARG A 223 11.65 6.55 -11.86
N ASN A 224 12.87 6.94 -12.27
CA ASN A 224 14.08 6.29 -11.78
C ASN A 224 14.55 6.86 -10.42
N VAL A 225 14.05 8.02 -10.01
CA VAL A 225 14.43 8.63 -8.73
C VAL A 225 13.75 7.88 -7.59
N PRO A 226 14.50 7.34 -6.60
CA PRO A 226 13.91 6.56 -5.53
C PRO A 226 12.83 7.33 -4.75
N GLY A 227 11.68 6.69 -4.57
CA GLY A 227 10.59 7.11 -3.67
C GLY A 227 9.86 8.41 -4.04
N ILE A 228 10.18 9.01 -5.18
CA ILE A 228 9.36 10.03 -5.83
C ILE A 228 8.31 9.33 -6.69
N ASP A 229 7.05 9.74 -6.54
CA ASP A 229 5.97 9.28 -7.41
C ASP A 229 5.46 10.48 -8.23
N VAL A 230 5.09 10.27 -9.49
CA VAL A 230 4.45 11.28 -10.34
C VAL A 230 3.07 10.77 -10.73
N VAL A 231 2.05 11.62 -10.58
CA VAL A 231 0.66 11.22 -10.83
C VAL A 231 -0.11 12.37 -11.46
N LYS A 232 -1.05 12.06 -12.36
CA LYS A 232 -1.97 13.05 -12.92
C LYS A 232 -2.99 13.49 -11.89
N VAL A 233 -3.43 14.74 -11.95
CA VAL A 233 -4.49 15.27 -11.06
C VAL A 233 -5.74 14.38 -11.07
N SER A 234 -6.18 13.94 -12.24
CA SER A 234 -7.40 13.12 -12.39
C SER A 234 -7.28 11.73 -11.75
N ALA A 235 -6.06 11.21 -11.57
CA ALA A 235 -5.77 9.90 -11.00
C ALA A 235 -5.35 9.96 -9.52
N LEU A 236 -5.53 11.12 -8.86
CA LEU A 236 -5.22 11.28 -7.45
C LEU A 236 -6.06 10.36 -6.57
N ASN A 237 -5.39 9.71 -5.62
CA ASN A 237 -5.99 8.80 -4.66
C ASN A 237 -5.53 9.15 -3.24
N ALA A 238 -6.38 8.85 -2.25
CA ALA A 238 -6.06 9.08 -0.84
C ALA A 238 -4.77 8.35 -0.41
N GLU A 239 -4.48 7.15 -0.94
CA GLU A 239 -3.25 6.41 -0.61
C GLU A 239 -1.98 7.09 -1.15
N LEU A 240 -2.08 7.80 -2.27
CA LEU A 240 -0.94 8.53 -2.82
C LEU A 240 -0.62 9.78 -1.99
N LEU A 241 -1.66 10.50 -1.55
CA LEU A 241 -1.55 11.70 -0.72
C LEU A 241 -1.24 11.39 0.75
N ALA A 242 -1.72 10.25 1.25
CA ALA A 242 -1.54 9.81 2.63
C ALA A 242 -1.09 8.33 2.69
N PRO A 243 0.16 8.01 2.27
CA PRO A 243 0.64 6.63 2.27
C PRO A 243 0.64 6.06 3.69
N GLY A 244 0.01 4.90 3.87
CA GLY A 244 -0.12 4.29 5.20
C GLY A 244 -1.14 4.96 6.11
N ALA A 245 -2.12 5.68 5.53
CA ALA A 245 -3.22 6.35 6.24
C ALA A 245 -2.80 7.50 7.19
N ILE A 246 -1.56 7.99 7.06
CA ILE A 246 -1.08 9.17 7.76
C ILE A 246 -1.11 10.35 6.77
N PRO A 247 -1.83 11.45 7.07
CA PRO A 247 -1.88 12.61 6.18
C PRO A 247 -0.54 13.38 6.14
N GLY A 248 -0.42 14.35 5.22
CA GLY A 248 0.76 15.22 5.15
C GLY A 248 1.95 14.62 4.39
N ARG A 249 1.73 13.99 3.23
CA ARG A 249 2.84 13.72 2.31
C ARG A 249 3.27 15.03 1.65
N ILE A 250 4.57 15.23 1.43
CA ILE A 250 5.04 16.33 0.56
C ILE A 250 4.43 16.12 -0.84
N THR A 251 3.62 17.08 -1.28
CA THR A 251 3.05 17.09 -2.64
C THR A 251 3.37 18.39 -3.32
N ILE A 252 3.93 18.32 -4.52
CA ILE A 252 4.27 19.47 -5.33
C ILE A 252 3.38 19.44 -6.56
N PHE A 253 2.59 20.49 -6.76
CA PHE A 253 1.68 20.61 -7.89
C PHE A 253 2.31 21.43 -9.00
N THR A 254 2.05 21.09 -10.27
CA THR A 254 2.29 22.01 -11.36
C THR A 254 1.17 23.06 -11.42
N GLN A 255 1.46 24.24 -11.94
CA GLN A 255 0.47 25.30 -12.14
C GLN A 255 -0.71 24.79 -12.98
N ALA A 256 -0.40 24.13 -14.10
CA ALA A 256 -1.40 23.54 -14.99
C ALA A 256 -2.25 22.46 -14.28
N ALA A 257 -1.69 21.75 -13.31
CA ALA A 257 -2.43 20.77 -12.51
C ALA A 257 -3.48 21.44 -11.62
N LEU A 258 -3.16 22.55 -10.97
CA LEU A 258 -4.11 23.27 -10.12
C LEU A 258 -5.21 23.96 -10.94
N GLU A 259 -4.86 24.57 -12.07
CA GLU A 259 -5.85 25.16 -12.98
C GLU A 259 -6.85 24.11 -13.49
N LYS A 260 -6.37 22.91 -13.80
CA LYS A 260 -7.24 21.80 -14.21
C LYS A 260 -8.14 21.31 -13.06
N LEU A 261 -7.58 21.22 -11.85
CA LEU A 261 -8.31 20.82 -10.65
C LEU A 261 -9.52 21.74 -10.38
N ASP A 262 -9.31 23.05 -10.57
CA ASP A 262 -10.35 24.06 -10.40
C ASP A 262 -11.39 24.04 -11.53
N LYS A 263 -10.94 24.08 -12.79
CA LYS A 263 -11.82 24.09 -13.98
C LYS A 263 -12.74 22.87 -14.05
N GLU A 264 -12.20 21.68 -13.81
CA GLU A 264 -12.97 20.42 -13.88
C GLU A 264 -13.72 20.13 -12.56
N LYS A 265 -13.58 20.97 -11.53
CA LYS A 265 -14.13 20.75 -10.17
C LYS A 265 -13.88 19.34 -9.65
N LEU A 266 -12.66 18.83 -9.86
CA LEU A 266 -12.32 17.46 -9.51
C LEU A 266 -12.49 17.24 -8.00
N PHE A 267 -13.02 16.06 -7.66
CA PHE A 267 -13.23 15.59 -6.28
C PHE A 267 -14.19 16.42 -5.41
N MET A 268 -14.98 17.31 -6.03
CA MET A 268 -16.14 17.93 -5.36
C MET A 268 -17.25 16.90 -5.09
#